data_AF-A0A0G4B3E1-F1
#
_entry.id   AF-A0A0G4B3E1-F1
#
_cell.length_a   1.000
_cell.length_b   1.000
_cell.length_c   1.000
_cell.angle_alpha   90.00
_cell.angle_beta   90.00
_cell.angle_gamma   90.00
#
_symmetry.space_group_name_H-M   'P 1'
#
loop_
_entity.id
_entity.type
_entity.pdbx_description
1 polymer ?
#
loop_
_entity_poly.entity_id
_entity_poly.type
_entity_poly.pdbx_seq_one_letter_code
_entity_poly.pdbx_strand_id
1 'polypeptide(L)'
;MKKRVETKFGYVVVIIVNIILFYIFNHLLLWHIPFLLQSWNAPLGIINIQILGTITATLIYLIFDPSWFKALTKTILNIVSFLFMLTIYYVFPFNFSVYSHLPWLENTVKILIIISLALTTVGILVEFIKIFVKEKKDK
;
A
#
# COMPACT_ATOMS: atom_id res chain seq x y z
N MET A 1 -20.25 -24.81 -10.49
CA MET A 1 -20.68 -23.50 -9.95
C MET A 1 -20.12 -23.31 -8.55
N LYS A 2 -18.90 -22.76 -8.40
CA LYS A 2 -18.24 -22.59 -7.10
C LYS A 2 -17.44 -21.29 -7.16
N LYS A 3 -17.96 -20.18 -6.61
CA LYS A 3 -17.27 -18.88 -6.36
C LYS A 3 -18.29 -17.72 -6.16
N ARG A 4 -19.09 -17.74 -5.10
CA ARG A 4 -19.87 -16.53 -4.71
C ARG A 4 -19.87 -16.22 -3.21
N VAL A 5 -19.54 -17.17 -2.34
CA VAL A 5 -19.50 -16.94 -0.87
C VAL A 5 -18.12 -16.43 -0.42
N GLU A 6 -17.04 -16.84 -1.06
CA GLU A 6 -15.68 -16.35 -0.79
C GLU A 6 -15.51 -14.84 -1.04
N THR A 7 -16.34 -14.22 -1.88
CA THR A 7 -16.19 -12.80 -2.24
C THR A 7 -16.64 -11.86 -1.11
N LYS A 8 -17.82 -12.08 -0.52
CA LYS A 8 -18.36 -11.17 0.52
C LYS A 8 -17.54 -11.21 1.81
N PHE A 9 -17.18 -12.40 2.28
CA PHE A 9 -16.32 -12.53 3.46
C PHE A 9 -14.93 -11.91 3.22
N GLY A 10 -14.35 -12.15 2.04
CA GLY A 10 -13.09 -11.52 1.64
C GLY A 10 -13.15 -9.99 1.66
N TYR A 11 -14.24 -9.39 1.15
CA TYR A 11 -14.41 -7.94 1.18
C TYR A 11 -14.54 -7.38 2.61
N VAL A 12 -15.28 -8.06 3.49
CA VAL A 12 -15.40 -7.65 4.90
C VAL A 12 -14.05 -7.69 5.60
N VAL A 13 -13.27 -8.76 5.40
CA VAL A 13 -11.91 -8.87 5.95
C VAL A 13 -11.02 -7.73 5.46
N VAL A 14 -11.06 -7.42 4.15
CA VAL A 14 -10.27 -6.31 3.58
C VAL A 14 -10.64 -4.98 4.24
N ILE A 15 -11.93 -4.69 4.42
CA ILE A 15 -12.39 -3.45 5.07
C ILE A 15 -11.89 -3.38 6.51
N ILE A 16 -12.09 -4.45 7.30
CA ILE A 16 -11.68 -4.51 8.71
C ILE A 16 -10.17 -4.31 8.84
N VAL A 17 -9.37 -5.01 8.04
CA VAL A 17 -7.91 -4.87 8.06
C VAL A 17 -7.48 -3.44 7.73
N ASN A 18 -8.09 -2.80 6.72
CA ASN A 18 -7.77 -1.42 6.37
C ASN A 18 -8.17 -0.43 7.48
N ILE A 19 -9.31 -0.64 8.16
CA ILE A 19 -9.71 0.19 9.31
C ILE A 19 -8.69 0.05 10.45
N ILE A 20 -8.25 -1.17 10.75
CA ILE A 20 -7.21 -1.42 11.76
C ILE A 20 -5.92 -0.70 11.38
N LEU A 21 -5.46 -0.84 10.12
CA LEU A 21 -4.26 -0.16 9.63
C LEU A 21 -4.39 1.36 9.70
N PHE A 22 -5.56 1.92 9.37
CA PHE A 22 -5.83 3.35 9.48
C PHE A 22 -5.60 3.84 10.91
N TYR A 23 -6.17 3.13 11.88
CA TYR A 23 -6.00 3.47 13.29
C TYR A 23 -4.52 3.40 13.71
N ILE A 24 -3.84 2.29 13.38
CA ILE A 24 -2.43 2.08 13.71
C ILE A 24 -1.57 3.22 13.15
N PHE A 25 -1.65 3.50 11.86
CA PHE A 25 -0.77 4.49 11.24
C PHE A 25 -1.01 5.91 11.77
N ASN A 26 -2.26 6.31 12.00
CA ASN A 26 -2.58 7.64 12.54
C ASN A 26 -2.19 7.80 14.02
N HIS A 27 -2.08 6.71 14.78
CA HIS A 27 -1.72 6.75 16.21
C HIS A 27 -0.27 6.34 16.48
N LEU A 28 0.52 5.98 15.46
CA LEU A 28 1.88 5.45 15.63
C LEU A 28 2.79 6.39 16.44
N LEU A 29 2.66 7.71 16.23
CA LEU A 29 3.42 8.71 16.98
C LEU A 29 3.02 8.81 18.45
N LEU A 30 1.75 8.57 18.77
CA LEU A 30 1.24 8.59 20.14
C LEU A 30 1.71 7.37 20.96
N TRP A 31 2.20 6.32 20.28
CA TRP A 31 2.76 5.15 20.93
C TRP A 31 4.22 5.36 21.39
N HIS A 32 4.79 6.53 21.14
CA HIS A 32 6.14 6.91 21.58
C HIS A 32 7.22 5.90 21.15
N ILE A 33 7.10 5.42 19.92
CA ILE A 33 8.06 4.46 19.35
C ILE A 33 9.42 5.17 19.18
N PRO A 34 10.50 4.68 19.81
CA PRO A 34 11.76 5.42 19.93
C PRO A 34 12.49 5.66 18.61
N PHE A 35 12.23 4.86 17.57
CA PHE A 35 12.83 5.04 16.25
C PHE A 35 11.99 5.89 15.30
N LEU A 36 10.76 6.26 15.66
CA LEU A 36 9.84 6.98 14.77
C LEU A 36 9.95 8.48 15.01
N LEU A 37 10.30 9.23 13.97
CA LEU A 37 10.40 10.68 14.03
C LEU A 37 9.07 11.36 13.73
N GLN A 38 8.92 12.62 14.17
CA GLN A 38 7.74 13.44 13.86
C GLN A 38 7.54 13.68 12.35
N SER A 39 8.58 13.49 11.55
CA SER A 39 8.51 13.47 10.08
C SER A 39 7.64 12.33 9.52
N TRP A 40 7.21 11.36 10.34
CA TRP A 40 6.17 10.38 10.02
C TRP A 40 4.85 11.03 9.56
N ASN A 41 4.58 12.27 9.97
CA ASN A 41 3.39 12.99 9.51
C ASN A 41 3.36 13.26 8.00
N ALA A 42 4.51 13.32 7.33
CA ALA A 42 4.57 13.61 5.90
C ALA A 42 3.91 12.50 5.04
N PRO A 43 4.21 11.19 5.22
CA PRO A 43 3.52 10.14 4.47
C PRO A 43 2.08 9.84 4.91
N LEU A 44 1.63 10.30 6.09
CA LEU A 44 0.29 9.97 6.63
C LEU A 44 -0.84 10.37 5.69
N GLY A 45 -0.75 11.53 5.03
CA GLY A 45 -1.79 11.96 4.09
C GLY A 45 -1.99 10.95 2.95
N ILE A 46 -0.89 10.44 2.39
CA ILE A 46 -0.92 9.46 1.30
C ILE A 46 -1.42 8.10 1.80
N ILE A 47 -0.97 7.66 2.98
CA ILE A 47 -1.48 6.43 3.63
C ILE A 47 -2.99 6.50 3.80
N ASN A 48 -3.50 7.63 4.30
CA ASN A 48 -4.93 7.81 4.54
C ASN A 48 -5.72 7.77 3.23
N ILE A 49 -5.23 8.43 2.17
CA ILE A 49 -5.83 8.35 0.83
C ILE A 49 -5.83 6.91 0.32
N GLN A 50 -4.74 6.17 0.50
CA GLN A 50 -4.61 4.79 0.03
C GLN A 50 -5.59 3.84 0.71
N ILE A 51 -5.68 3.93 2.04
CA ILE A 51 -6.57 3.10 2.84
C ILE A 51 -8.03 3.45 2.53
N LEU A 52 -8.39 4.74 2.53
CA LEU A 52 -9.75 5.18 2.20
C LEU A 52 -10.12 4.79 0.76
N GLY A 53 -9.18 4.90 -0.18
CA GLY A 53 -9.34 4.45 -1.56
C GLY A 53 -9.60 2.93 -1.63
N THR A 54 -8.89 2.15 -0.82
CA THR A 54 -9.07 0.69 -0.77
C THR A 54 -10.43 0.29 -0.18
N ILE A 55 -10.84 0.94 0.92
CA ILE A 55 -12.16 0.72 1.54
C ILE A 55 -13.27 1.12 0.57
N THR A 56 -13.20 2.31 -0.03
CA THR A 56 -14.22 2.79 -0.96
C THR A 56 -14.33 1.90 -2.20
N ALA A 57 -13.22 1.52 -2.83
CA ALA A 57 -13.22 0.58 -3.95
C ALA A 57 -13.85 -0.76 -3.56
N THR A 58 -13.51 -1.28 -2.37
CA THR A 58 -14.07 -2.54 -1.86
C THR A 58 -15.57 -2.45 -1.62
N LEU A 59 -16.06 -1.34 -1.08
CA LEU A 59 -17.50 -1.08 -0.91
C LEU A 59 -18.21 -0.98 -2.26
N ILE A 60 -17.61 -0.32 -3.25
CA ILE A 60 -18.19 -0.21 -4.60
C ILE A 60 -18.26 -1.60 -5.25
N TYR A 61 -17.24 -2.45 -5.10
CA TYR A 61 -17.26 -3.82 -5.66
C TYR A 61 -18.38 -4.69 -5.09
N LEU A 62 -18.91 -4.40 -3.90
CA LEU A 62 -20.07 -5.12 -3.36
C LEU A 62 -21.36 -4.82 -4.14
N ILE A 63 -21.44 -3.65 -4.79
CA ILE A 63 -22.62 -3.16 -5.49
C ILE A 63 -22.44 -3.28 -7.01
N PHE A 64 -21.23 -3.01 -7.51
CA PHE A 64 -20.91 -2.88 -8.93
C PHE A 64 -19.57 -3.56 -9.23
N ASP A 65 -19.62 -4.70 -9.94
CA ASP A 65 -18.45 -5.53 -10.25
C ASP A 65 -18.12 -5.65 -11.76
N PRO A 66 -17.98 -4.54 -12.51
CA PRO A 66 -17.43 -4.63 -13.86
C PRO A 66 -15.90 -4.71 -13.84
N SER A 67 -15.36 -5.52 -14.74
CA SER A 67 -13.93 -5.80 -14.87
C SER A 67 -13.07 -4.56 -15.16
N TRP A 68 -13.60 -3.59 -15.93
CA TRP A 68 -12.88 -2.35 -16.26
C TRP A 68 -12.68 -1.46 -15.02
N PHE A 69 -13.68 -1.38 -14.14
CA PHE A 69 -13.62 -0.55 -12.94
C PHE A 69 -12.56 -1.10 -11.98
N LYS A 70 -12.55 -2.42 -11.76
CA LYS A 70 -11.51 -3.12 -10.98
C LYS A 70 -10.09 -2.86 -11.49
N ALA A 71 -9.90 -2.80 -12.81
CA ALA A 71 -8.59 -2.52 -13.39
C ALA A 71 -8.17 -1.06 -13.10
N LEU A 72 -9.09 -0.10 -13.23
CA LEU A 72 -8.83 1.32 -13.01
C LEU A 72 -8.47 1.63 -11.54
N THR A 73 -9.30 1.19 -10.60
CA THR A 73 -9.03 1.36 -9.16
C THR A 73 -7.75 0.67 -8.74
N LYS A 74 -7.43 -0.51 -9.27
CA LYS A 74 -6.17 -1.18 -8.98
C LYS A 74 -4.97 -0.37 -9.45
N THR A 75 -5.02 0.20 -10.66
CA THR A 75 -3.94 1.06 -11.18
C THR A 75 -3.76 2.31 -10.31
N ILE A 76 -4.85 2.98 -9.93
CA ILE A 76 -4.80 4.16 -9.06
C ILE A 76 -4.17 3.81 -7.70
N LEU A 77 -4.62 2.72 -7.07
CA LEU A 77 -4.07 2.26 -5.78
C LEU A 77 -2.58 1.90 -5.91
N ASN A 78 -2.14 1.33 -7.02
CA ASN A 78 -0.71 1.07 -7.25
C ASN A 78 0.11 2.36 -7.35
N ILE A 79 -0.40 3.38 -8.05
CA ILE A 79 0.28 4.69 -8.16
C ILE A 79 0.38 5.34 -6.77
N VAL A 80 -0.70 5.32 -5.98
CA VAL A 80 -0.70 5.88 -4.63
C VAL A 80 0.24 5.09 -3.70
N SER A 81 0.29 3.76 -3.79
CA SER A 81 1.29 2.94 -3.09
C SER A 81 2.72 3.34 -3.44
N PHE A 82 2.99 3.58 -4.72
CA PHE A 82 4.31 4.00 -5.19
C PHE A 82 4.69 5.39 -4.65
N LEU A 83 3.75 6.35 -4.69
CA LEU A 83 3.95 7.68 -4.10
C LEU A 83 4.23 7.60 -2.60
N PHE A 84 3.51 6.75 -1.87
CA PHE A 84 3.76 6.51 -0.46
C PHE A 84 5.19 6.01 -0.19
N MET A 85 5.66 5.01 -0.95
CA MET A 85 7.02 4.51 -0.81
C MET A 85 8.07 5.58 -1.14
N LEU A 86 7.83 6.41 -2.17
CA LEU A 86 8.70 7.53 -2.49
C LEU A 86 8.77 8.55 -1.34
N THR A 87 7.63 8.91 -0.74
CA THR A 87 7.62 9.83 0.40
C THR A 87 8.38 9.26 1.59
N ILE A 88 8.22 7.97 1.90
CA ILE A 88 9.03 7.32 2.94
C ILE A 88 10.52 7.36 2.60
N TYR A 89 10.90 7.12 1.34
CA TYR A 89 12.30 7.15 0.92
C TYR A 89 12.91 8.56 1.04
N TYR A 90 12.20 9.60 0.60
CA TYR A 90 12.70 10.98 0.64
C TYR A 90 12.72 11.59 2.04
N VAL A 91 11.65 11.38 2.81
CA VAL A 91 11.52 11.97 4.16
C VAL A 91 12.28 11.15 5.19
N PHE A 92 12.39 9.84 4.97
CA PHE A 92 12.99 8.86 5.86
C PHE A 92 12.64 9.11 7.34
N PRO A 93 11.41 8.80 7.77
CA PRO A 93 10.90 9.17 9.10
C PRO A 93 11.42 8.29 10.24
N PHE A 94 12.59 7.67 10.06
CA PHE A 94 13.13 6.70 11.00
C PHE A 94 14.51 7.15 11.50
N ASN A 95 14.73 7.03 12.81
CA ASN A 95 16.01 7.26 13.45
C ASN A 95 16.42 6.01 14.24
N PHE A 96 17.34 5.23 13.67
CA PHE A 96 17.87 4.04 14.32
C PHE A 96 19.15 4.30 15.13
N SER A 97 19.65 5.54 15.17
CA SER A 97 20.83 5.90 15.99
C SER A 97 20.61 5.70 17.49
N VAL A 98 19.34 5.66 17.93
CA VAL A 98 18.93 5.30 19.30
C VAL A 98 19.42 3.88 19.68
N TYR A 99 19.58 3.00 18.69
CA TYR A 99 20.12 1.66 18.85
C TYR A 99 21.62 1.64 18.50
N SER A 100 22.43 2.23 19.37
CA SER A 100 23.89 2.33 19.21
C SER A 100 24.61 0.98 19.01
N HIS A 101 24.00 -0.13 19.43
CA HIS A 101 24.51 -1.48 19.24
C HIS A 101 24.26 -2.05 17.82
N LEU A 102 23.47 -1.37 16.98
CA LEU A 102 23.12 -1.81 15.62
C LEU A 102 23.37 -0.69 14.59
N PRO A 103 24.64 -0.27 14.39
CA PRO A 103 24.98 0.83 13.47
C PRO A 103 24.64 0.54 12.01
N TRP A 104 24.49 -0.73 11.63
CA TRP A 104 24.15 -1.16 10.27
C TRP A 104 22.65 -1.10 9.97
N LEU A 105 21.79 -1.02 11.00
CA LEU A 105 20.34 -1.17 10.86
C LEU A 105 19.73 -0.07 9.98
N GLU A 106 20.19 1.17 10.14
CA GLU A 106 19.70 2.29 9.34
C GLU A 106 19.95 2.08 7.84
N ASN A 107 21.17 1.69 7.49
CA ASN A 107 21.55 1.43 6.10
C ASN A 107 20.77 0.25 5.52
N THR A 108 20.55 -0.80 6.31
CA THR A 108 19.73 -1.94 5.90
C THR A 108 18.29 -1.54 5.62
N VAL A 109 17.67 -0.71 6.47
CA VAL A 109 16.29 -0.24 6.22
C VAL A 109 16.22 0.61 4.94
N LYS A 110 17.20 1.49 4.70
CA LYS A 110 17.29 2.27 3.45
C LYS A 110 17.41 1.36 2.23
N ILE A 111 18.29 0.34 2.28
CA ILE A 111 18.46 -0.63 1.20
C ILE A 111 17.17 -1.41 0.95
N LEU A 112 16.48 -1.86 2.01
CA LEU A 112 15.20 -2.56 1.90
C LEU A 112 14.12 -1.69 1.25
N ILE A 113 14.07 -0.40 1.55
CA ILE A 113 13.14 0.54 0.89
C ILE A 113 13.47 0.65 -0.61
N ILE A 114 14.75 0.78 -0.98
CA ILE A 114 15.18 0.83 -2.39
C ILE A 114 14.80 -0.45 -3.13
N ILE A 115 15.06 -1.62 -2.53
CA ILE A 115 14.67 -2.92 -3.09
C ILE A 115 13.14 -2.99 -3.26
N SER A 116 12.38 -2.54 -2.27
CA SER A 116 10.92 -2.52 -2.32
C SER A 116 10.39 -1.63 -3.45
N LEU A 117 11.00 -0.45 -3.65
CA LEU A 117 10.69 0.44 -4.77
C LEU A 117 10.98 -0.23 -6.13
N ALA A 118 12.13 -0.90 -6.27
CA ALA A 118 12.49 -1.61 -7.49
C ALA A 118 11.50 -2.76 -7.79
N LEU A 119 11.20 -3.59 -6.80
CA LEU A 119 10.24 -4.69 -6.92
C LEU A 119 8.83 -4.17 -7.27
N THR A 120 8.39 -3.09 -6.62
CA THR A 120 7.07 -2.48 -6.90
C THR A 120 7.01 -1.93 -8.32
N THR A 121 8.09 -1.30 -8.80
CA THR A 121 8.19 -0.80 -10.18
C THR A 121 8.07 -1.95 -11.18
N VAL A 122 8.79 -3.05 -10.98
CA VAL A 122 8.68 -4.26 -11.83
C VAL A 122 7.26 -4.82 -11.77
N GLY A 123 6.64 -4.87 -10.59
CA GLY A 123 5.26 -5.30 -10.41
C GLY A 123 4.27 -4.48 -11.23
N ILE A 124 4.39 -3.15 -11.20
CA ILE A 124 3.56 -2.23 -11.99
C ILE A 124 3.74 -2.51 -13.49
N LEU A 125 4.98 -2.68 -13.97
CA LEU A 125 5.26 -2.98 -15.38
C LEU A 125 4.65 -4.32 -15.82
N VAL A 126 4.79 -5.37 -15.00
CA VAL A 126 4.21 -6.69 -15.29
C VAL A 126 2.67 -6.62 -15.34
N GLU A 127 2.05 -5.89 -14.41
CA GLU A 127 0.60 -5.69 -14.43
C GLU A 127 0.13 -4.93 -15.67
N PHE A 128 0.87 -3.89 -16.06
CA PHE A 128 0.61 -3.13 -17.28
C PHE A 128 0.68 -4.04 -18.52
N ILE A 129 1.76 -4.82 -18.69
CA ILE A 129 1.91 -5.76 -19.82
C ILE A 129 0.78 -6.80 -19.85
N LYS A 130 0.38 -7.33 -18.69
CA LYS A 130 -0.72 -8.31 -18.60
C LYS A 130 -2.04 -7.77 -19.12
N ILE A 131 -2.31 -6.47 -18.96
CA ILE A 131 -3.53 -5.83 -19.49
C ILE A 131 -3.53 -5.93 -21.02
N PHE A 132 -2.45 -5.55 -21.70
CA PHE A 132 -2.35 -5.61 -23.16
C PHE A 132 -2.32 -7.03 -23.72
N VAL A 133 -1.61 -7.96 -23.05
CA VAL A 133 -1.56 -9.36 -23.50
C VAL A 133 -2.94 -10.02 -23.40
N LYS A 134 -3.70 -9.71 -22.34
CA LYS A 134 -5.05 -10.24 -22.16
C LYS A 134 -6.02 -9.67 -23.21
N GLU A 135 -5.93 -8.37 -23.50
CA GLU A 135 -6.73 -7.71 -24.54
C GLU A 135 -6.47 -8.30 -25.95
N LYS A 136 -5.25 -8.76 -26.22
CA LYS A 136 -4.90 -9.42 -27.49
C LYS A 136 -5.45 -10.86 -27.60
N LYS A 137 -5.85 -11.48 -26.49
CA LYS A 137 -6.34 -12.88 -26.44
C LYS A 137 -7.86 -12.98 -26.53
N ASP A 138 -8.58 -11.89 -26.25
CA ASP A 138 -10.05 -11.78 -26.37
C ASP A 138 -10.50 -11.20 -27.74
N LYS A 139 -9.56 -10.93 -28.66
CA LYS A 139 -9.83 -10.62 -30.09
C LYS A 139 -9.49 -11.82 -30.96
#